data_AF-A0A8I1RHD4-F1
#
_entry.id   AF-A0A8I1RHD4-F1
#
_cell.length_a   1.000
_cell.length_b   1.000
_cell.length_c   1.000
_cell.angle_alpha   90.00
_cell.angle_beta   90.00
_cell.angle_gamma   90.00
#
_symmetry.space_group_name_H-M   'P 1'
#
loop_
_entity.id
_entity.type
_entity.pdbx_description
1 polymer ?
#
loop_
_entity_poly.entity_id
_entity_poly.type
_entity_poly.pdbx_seq_one_letter_code
_entity_poly.pdbx_strand_id
1 'polypeptide(L)'
;MALNGMAGEAHLLAREGAEHDARARSSGGAAIPLLGPDGLDRHVRRDLRKQEIAVARQFMGGRMWLYVVAAWGSFAVWLSFFPLAVMHWLNLPLAFVLSCIFATGGYVTSHEAMHSNIARPNSRHYWINEWVGKVSTIPIVFPFSMARLMHLEHHYHCNDPQKDPDYSDEAPSALKAWYKTWYNRQPGVDGSIHAYKRILAEMGTPEAAKALRDTLKLQLLFMAVLFAMAWGGYAIEAALIWWLPRHVGLSYIRFYLSWAPHHPREGRTGRYENTKVFKSRLGHVLSMGMETHLVHHLYPNIPNHRTKEAYFALKPILAQRGVDTSSL
;
A
#
# COMPACT_ATOMS: atom_id res chain seq x y z
N MET A 1 23.07 -11.69 -17.32
CA MET A 1 22.98 -10.21 -17.29
C MET A 1 22.22 -9.81 -16.02
N ALA A 2 22.94 -9.79 -14.89
CA ALA A 2 22.39 -9.93 -13.53
C ALA A 2 22.99 -8.90 -12.56
N LEU A 3 23.04 -7.62 -12.95
CA LEU A 3 23.78 -6.61 -12.16
C LEU A 3 22.97 -5.42 -11.65
N ASN A 4 21.68 -5.26 -12.01
CA ASN A 4 20.92 -4.05 -11.63
C ASN A 4 19.86 -4.26 -10.54
N GLY A 5 19.77 -5.45 -9.94
CA GLY A 5 19.03 -5.65 -8.68
C GLY A 5 19.72 -5.02 -7.47
N MET A 6 21.01 -4.67 -7.62
CA MET A 6 21.81 -4.08 -6.57
C MET A 6 21.56 -2.60 -6.33
N ALA A 7 20.93 -1.84 -7.23
CA ALA A 7 20.85 -0.38 -7.04
C ALA A 7 19.88 0.05 -5.92
N GLY A 8 18.72 -0.61 -5.79
CA GLY A 8 17.76 -0.34 -4.69
C GLY A 8 18.20 -0.96 -3.36
N GLU A 9 18.73 -2.20 -3.39
CA GLU A 9 19.31 -2.87 -2.22
C GLU A 9 20.58 -2.18 -1.72
N ALA A 10 21.47 -1.71 -2.61
CA ALA A 10 22.71 -1.01 -2.22
C ALA A 10 22.43 0.38 -1.68
N HIS A 11 21.39 1.08 -2.14
CA HIS A 11 21.01 2.38 -1.57
C HIS A 11 20.38 2.24 -0.18
N LEU A 12 19.65 1.15 0.07
CA LEU A 12 19.14 0.78 1.40
C LEU A 12 20.27 0.37 2.35
N LEU A 13 21.18 -0.50 1.90
CA LEU A 13 22.31 -0.99 2.69
C LEU A 13 23.37 0.10 2.97
N ALA A 14 23.59 1.04 2.04
CA ALA A 14 24.56 2.12 2.21
C ALA A 14 24.09 3.18 3.23
N ARG A 15 22.77 3.37 3.40
CA ARG A 15 22.21 4.30 4.39
C ARG A 15 22.03 3.66 5.78
N GLU A 16 21.65 2.38 5.86
CA GLU A 16 21.62 1.64 7.13
C GLU A 16 23.02 1.54 7.78
N GLY A 17 24.08 1.42 6.96
CA GLY A 17 25.47 1.47 7.46
C GLY A 17 25.85 2.82 8.06
N ALA A 18 25.38 3.92 7.47
CA ALA A 18 25.72 5.29 7.90
C ALA A 18 25.01 5.69 9.21
N GLU A 19 23.76 5.24 9.44
CA GLU A 19 23.06 5.48 10.72
C GLU A 19 23.63 4.64 11.88
N HIS A 20 24.18 3.46 11.59
CA HIS A 20 24.82 2.61 12.60
C HIS A 20 26.17 3.21 13.08
N ASP A 21 26.95 3.77 12.15
CA ASP A 21 28.25 4.40 12.46
C ASP A 21 28.11 5.73 13.23
N ALA A 22 26.99 6.45 13.05
CA ALA A 22 26.72 7.69 13.78
C ALA A 22 26.36 7.45 15.26
N ARG A 23 25.77 6.29 15.61
CA ARG A 23 25.43 5.93 17.00
C ARG A 23 26.60 5.34 17.80
N ALA A 24 27.70 4.98 17.14
CA ALA A 24 28.85 4.32 17.78
C ALA A 24 29.85 5.30 18.45
N ARG A 25 29.59 6.62 18.43
CA ARG A 25 30.53 7.65 18.92
C ARG A 25 30.09 8.38 20.20
N SER A 26 29.37 7.71 21.11
CA SER A 26 29.22 8.21 22.49
C SER A 26 30.00 7.32 23.46
N SER A 27 31.01 7.90 24.09
CA SER A 27 31.94 7.31 25.05
C SER A 27 31.23 6.78 26.31
N GLY A 28 31.39 5.47 26.55
CA GLY A 28 30.95 4.74 27.73
C GLY A 28 30.82 3.28 27.31
N GLY A 29 31.85 2.46 27.59
CA GLY A 29 31.96 1.09 27.10
C GLY A 29 30.86 0.17 27.62
N ALA A 30 29.69 0.23 26.99
CA ALA A 30 28.64 -0.76 27.14
C ALA A 30 29.16 -2.07 26.53
N ALA A 31 28.95 -3.18 27.25
CA ALA A 31 29.24 -4.51 26.76
C ALA A 31 28.64 -4.68 25.35
N ILE A 32 29.43 -5.19 24.40
CA ILE A 32 28.95 -5.45 23.05
C ILE A 32 27.77 -6.43 23.18
N PRO A 33 26.52 -6.03 22.84
CA PRO A 33 25.39 -6.93 22.95
C PRO A 33 25.59 -8.08 21.97
N LEU A 34 25.77 -9.29 22.50
CA LEU A 34 25.92 -10.52 21.69
C LEU A 34 24.61 -10.90 20.98
N LEU A 35 23.47 -10.54 21.59
CA LEU A 35 22.14 -10.86 21.10
C LEU A 35 21.48 -9.64 20.46
N GLY A 36 20.76 -9.87 19.36
CA GLY A 36 19.92 -8.86 18.72
C GLY A 36 18.62 -8.59 19.48
N PRO A 37 17.78 -7.67 18.98
CA PRO A 37 16.45 -7.36 19.55
C PRO A 37 15.51 -8.58 19.61
N ASP A 38 15.76 -9.57 18.74
CA ASP A 38 15.07 -10.86 18.64
C ASP A 38 15.68 -11.94 19.55
N GLY A 39 16.66 -11.59 20.39
CA GLY A 39 17.36 -12.54 21.28
C GLY A 39 18.29 -13.51 20.54
N LEU A 40 18.55 -13.30 19.24
CA LEU A 40 19.38 -14.18 18.42
C LEU A 40 20.80 -13.65 18.24
N ASP A 41 21.77 -14.56 18.24
CA ASP A 41 23.16 -14.26 17.87
C ASP A 41 23.26 -13.74 16.42
N ARG A 42 24.28 -12.93 16.15
CA ARG A 42 24.53 -12.32 14.83
C ARG A 42 24.65 -13.36 13.71
N HIS A 43 25.32 -14.49 13.93
CA HIS A 43 25.51 -15.53 12.91
C HIS A 43 24.19 -16.23 12.59
N VAL A 44 23.40 -16.56 13.62
CA VAL A 44 22.06 -17.14 13.45
C VAL A 44 21.17 -16.21 12.65
N ARG A 45 21.13 -14.91 12.99
CA ARG A 45 20.36 -13.91 12.21
C ARG A 45 20.78 -13.85 10.75
N ARG A 46 22.09 -13.87 10.48
CA ARG A 46 22.62 -13.85 9.11
C ARG A 46 22.22 -15.10 8.34
N ASP A 47 22.31 -16.26 8.96
CA ASP A 47 22.04 -17.53 8.29
C ASP A 47 20.53 -17.72 8.05
N LEU A 48 19.69 -17.36 9.02
CA LEU A 48 18.25 -17.24 8.80
C LEU A 48 17.92 -16.25 7.69
N ARG A 49 18.65 -15.13 7.57
CA ARG A 49 18.41 -14.14 6.51
C ARG A 49 18.72 -14.70 5.13
N LYS A 50 19.77 -15.51 5.01
CA LYS A 50 20.11 -16.21 3.75
C LYS A 50 19.01 -17.20 3.37
N GLN A 51 18.53 -17.99 4.34
CA GLN A 51 17.44 -18.95 4.12
C GLN A 51 16.15 -18.23 3.70
N GLU A 52 15.79 -17.16 4.41
CA GLU A 52 14.62 -16.32 4.12
C GLU A 52 14.67 -15.78 2.68
N ILE A 53 15.80 -15.21 2.27
CA ILE A 53 16.01 -14.70 0.89
C ILE A 53 15.92 -15.83 -0.13
N ALA A 54 16.50 -17.00 0.15
CA ALA A 54 16.48 -18.14 -0.76
C ALA A 54 15.06 -18.65 -1.01
N VAL A 55 14.23 -18.75 0.03
CA VAL A 55 12.82 -19.10 -0.08
C VAL A 55 12.04 -18.00 -0.79
N ALA A 56 12.18 -16.75 -0.36
CA ALA A 56 11.45 -15.60 -0.93
C ALA A 56 11.66 -15.44 -2.44
N ARG A 57 12.88 -15.68 -2.93
CA ARG A 57 13.21 -15.61 -4.37
C ARG A 57 12.37 -16.53 -5.25
N GLN A 58 11.89 -17.67 -4.73
CA GLN A 58 11.04 -18.61 -5.48
C GLN A 58 9.64 -18.01 -5.77
N PHE A 59 9.25 -17.01 -5.00
CA PHE A 59 7.94 -16.35 -5.09
C PHE A 59 7.97 -14.99 -5.79
N MET A 60 9.17 -14.47 -6.13
CA MET A 60 9.30 -13.20 -6.84
C MET A 60 8.85 -13.31 -8.29
N GLY A 61 8.15 -12.27 -8.77
CA GLY A 61 7.53 -12.28 -10.11
C GLY A 61 6.39 -13.29 -10.25
N GLY A 62 5.97 -13.55 -11.50
CA GLY A 62 4.86 -14.45 -11.80
C GLY A 62 3.96 -13.91 -12.90
N ARG A 63 2.68 -14.33 -12.89
CA ARG A 63 1.67 -13.97 -13.90
C ARG A 63 1.14 -12.55 -13.69
N MET A 64 1.99 -11.55 -13.89
CA MET A 64 1.64 -10.14 -13.64
C MET A 64 0.60 -9.56 -14.61
N TRP A 65 0.38 -10.20 -15.76
CA TRP A 65 -0.63 -9.78 -16.74
C TRP A 65 -2.06 -9.77 -16.16
N LEU A 66 -2.33 -10.57 -15.12
CA LEU A 66 -3.61 -10.59 -14.41
C LEU A 66 -3.97 -9.21 -13.85
N TYR A 67 -2.98 -8.47 -13.32
CA TYR A 67 -3.20 -7.11 -12.81
C TYR A 67 -3.47 -6.12 -13.93
N VAL A 68 -2.85 -6.32 -15.10
CA VAL A 68 -3.08 -5.47 -16.29
C VAL A 68 -4.53 -5.64 -16.78
N VAL A 69 -4.99 -6.89 -16.92
CA VAL A 69 -6.37 -7.19 -17.33
C VAL A 69 -7.37 -6.70 -16.29
N ALA A 70 -7.12 -6.93 -15.01
CA ALA A 70 -7.99 -6.46 -13.93
C ALA A 70 -8.10 -4.93 -13.91
N ALA A 71 -6.98 -4.21 -14.04
CA ALA A 71 -6.95 -2.75 -14.02
C ALA A 71 -7.71 -2.14 -15.20
N TRP A 72 -7.35 -2.51 -16.43
CA TRP A 72 -7.96 -1.96 -17.62
C TRP A 72 -9.39 -2.45 -17.84
N GLY A 73 -9.67 -3.72 -17.55
CA GLY A 73 -11.01 -4.29 -17.64
C GLY A 73 -11.98 -3.62 -16.66
N SER A 74 -11.59 -3.52 -15.38
CA SER A 74 -12.42 -2.85 -14.37
C SER A 74 -12.60 -1.36 -14.68
N PHE A 75 -11.54 -0.68 -15.12
CA PHE A 75 -11.63 0.72 -15.51
C PHE A 75 -12.54 0.94 -16.72
N ALA A 76 -12.47 0.11 -17.75
CA ALA A 76 -13.32 0.20 -18.92
C ALA A 76 -14.80 -0.04 -18.57
N VAL A 77 -15.08 -1.07 -17.75
CA VAL A 77 -16.45 -1.34 -17.26
C VAL A 77 -16.96 -0.18 -16.42
N TRP A 78 -16.17 0.29 -15.45
CA TRP A 78 -16.53 1.43 -14.61
C TRP A 78 -16.78 2.71 -15.44
N LEU A 79 -15.91 3.00 -16.41
CA LEU A 79 -16.05 4.16 -17.29
C LEU A 79 -17.32 4.06 -18.15
N SER A 80 -17.69 2.86 -18.59
CA SER A 80 -18.92 2.64 -19.37
C SER A 80 -20.20 2.94 -18.57
N PHE A 81 -20.15 2.92 -17.23
CA PHE A 81 -21.32 3.22 -16.40
C PHE A 81 -21.84 4.64 -16.63
N PHE A 82 -20.97 5.63 -16.89
CA PHE A 82 -21.40 7.01 -17.10
C PHE A 82 -22.33 7.19 -18.31
N PRO A 83 -21.93 6.81 -19.56
CA PRO A 83 -22.84 6.92 -20.69
C PRO A 83 -24.04 5.97 -20.57
N LEU A 84 -23.88 4.77 -20.00
CA LEU A 84 -24.99 3.85 -19.77
C LEU A 84 -26.03 4.41 -18.80
N ALA A 85 -25.60 5.17 -17.78
CA ALA A 85 -26.48 5.86 -16.85
C ALA A 85 -27.26 6.98 -17.55
N VAL A 86 -26.59 7.77 -18.40
CA VAL A 86 -27.22 8.82 -19.21
C VAL A 86 -28.26 8.25 -20.19
N MET A 87 -27.98 7.08 -20.76
CA MET A 87 -28.93 6.37 -21.63
C MET A 87 -30.04 5.62 -20.87
N HIS A 88 -30.02 5.65 -19.53
CA HIS A 88 -30.93 4.89 -18.67
C HIS A 88 -30.88 3.36 -18.90
N TRP A 89 -29.75 2.84 -19.37
CA TRP A 89 -29.51 1.40 -19.58
C TRP A 89 -28.80 0.74 -18.39
N LEU A 90 -28.40 1.53 -17.40
CA LEU A 90 -27.64 1.05 -16.26
C LEU A 90 -28.54 0.67 -15.09
N ASN A 91 -28.40 -0.56 -14.58
CA ASN A 91 -28.93 -0.91 -13.28
C ASN A 91 -28.07 -0.24 -12.18
N LEU A 92 -28.58 0.85 -11.62
CA LEU A 92 -27.80 1.72 -10.74
C LEU A 92 -27.36 1.05 -9.41
N PRO A 93 -28.21 0.26 -8.72
CA PRO A 93 -27.76 -0.50 -7.55
C PRO A 93 -26.62 -1.48 -7.85
N LEU A 94 -26.70 -2.21 -8.97
CA LEU A 94 -25.62 -3.10 -9.40
C LEU A 94 -24.34 -2.32 -9.72
N ALA A 95 -24.47 -1.21 -10.44
CA ALA A 95 -23.34 -0.34 -10.75
C ALA A 95 -22.67 0.21 -9.50
N PHE A 96 -23.44 0.60 -8.47
CA PHE A 96 -22.90 1.03 -7.19
C PHE A 96 -22.04 -0.06 -6.53
N VAL A 97 -22.55 -1.29 -6.44
CA VAL A 97 -21.81 -2.43 -5.85
C VAL A 97 -20.53 -2.70 -6.64
N LEU A 98 -20.62 -2.75 -7.97
CA LEU A 98 -19.46 -2.96 -8.84
C LEU A 98 -18.44 -1.83 -8.72
N SER A 99 -18.88 -0.57 -8.66
CA SER A 99 -18.01 0.59 -8.42
C SER A 99 -17.27 0.49 -7.09
N CYS A 100 -17.92 -0.02 -6.03
CA CYS A 100 -17.24 -0.24 -4.75
C CYS A 100 -16.18 -1.35 -4.87
N ILE A 101 -16.49 -2.44 -5.57
CA ILE A 101 -15.54 -3.52 -5.85
C ILE A 101 -14.37 -3.01 -6.67
N PHE A 102 -14.60 -2.20 -7.70
CA PHE A 102 -13.54 -1.63 -8.53
C PHE A 102 -12.69 -0.60 -7.79
N ALA A 103 -13.30 0.22 -6.92
CA ALA A 103 -12.58 1.17 -6.08
C ALA A 103 -11.63 0.46 -5.10
N THR A 104 -12.09 -0.62 -4.46
CA THR A 104 -11.26 -1.42 -3.55
C THR A 104 -10.25 -2.28 -4.31
N GLY A 105 -10.70 -3.05 -5.30
CA GLY A 105 -9.86 -3.97 -6.08
C GLY A 105 -8.81 -3.26 -6.93
N GLY A 106 -9.11 -2.05 -7.42
CA GLY A 106 -8.17 -1.18 -8.11
C GLY A 106 -6.92 -0.90 -7.26
N TYR A 107 -7.08 -0.74 -5.93
CA TYR A 107 -5.95 -0.57 -5.03
C TYR A 107 -4.94 -1.73 -5.11
N VAL A 108 -5.39 -2.98 -5.19
CA VAL A 108 -4.49 -4.14 -5.27
C VAL A 108 -3.63 -4.07 -6.53
N THR A 109 -4.22 -3.71 -7.66
CA THR A 109 -3.48 -3.59 -8.93
C THR A 109 -2.54 -2.38 -8.94
N SER A 110 -2.93 -1.26 -8.33
CA SER A 110 -2.07 -0.09 -8.24
C SER A 110 -0.94 -0.30 -7.25
N HIS A 111 -1.17 -1.00 -6.14
CA HIS A 111 -0.17 -1.38 -5.15
C HIS A 111 0.99 -2.17 -5.77
N GLU A 112 0.70 -3.16 -6.62
CA GLU A 112 1.73 -3.84 -7.41
C GLU A 112 2.52 -2.89 -8.31
N ALA A 113 1.83 -1.93 -8.92
CA ALA A 113 2.45 -0.92 -9.76
C ALA A 113 3.33 0.07 -8.97
N MET A 114 3.00 0.34 -7.70
CA MET A 114 3.79 1.21 -6.82
C MET A 114 5.20 0.62 -6.62
N HIS A 115 5.30 -0.71 -6.49
CA HIS A 115 6.57 -1.44 -6.41
C HIS A 115 7.21 -1.79 -7.75
N SER A 116 6.60 -1.41 -8.87
CA SER A 116 7.07 -1.77 -10.22
C SER A 116 7.14 -3.28 -10.47
N ASN A 117 6.24 -4.06 -9.85
CA ASN A 117 6.18 -5.51 -10.03
C ASN A 117 5.66 -5.89 -11.42
N ILE A 118 4.83 -5.05 -12.05
CA ILE A 118 4.20 -5.34 -13.36
C ILE A 118 5.22 -5.23 -14.48
N ALA A 119 5.98 -4.13 -14.49
CA ALA A 119 7.10 -3.93 -15.39
C ALA A 119 8.17 -3.10 -14.68
N ARG A 120 9.44 -3.44 -14.89
CA ARG A 120 10.56 -2.77 -14.23
C ARG A 120 10.86 -1.41 -14.87
N PRO A 121 11.38 -0.42 -14.11
CA PRO A 121 11.68 0.94 -14.60
C PRO A 121 12.50 1.00 -15.90
N ASN A 122 13.50 0.14 -16.04
CA ASN A 122 14.40 0.13 -17.20
C ASN A 122 13.90 -0.74 -18.37
N SER A 123 12.65 -1.21 -18.34
CA SER A 123 12.08 -2.02 -19.41
C SER A 123 11.30 -1.15 -20.41
N ARG A 124 11.29 -1.54 -21.69
CA ARG A 124 10.47 -0.87 -22.73
C ARG A 124 8.96 -0.86 -22.42
N HIS A 125 8.51 -1.73 -21.51
CA HIS A 125 7.10 -1.87 -21.12
C HIS A 125 6.78 -1.16 -19.80
N TYR A 126 7.68 -0.36 -19.23
CA TYR A 126 7.45 0.31 -17.95
C TYR A 126 6.21 1.21 -17.96
N TRP A 127 5.86 1.77 -19.12
CA TRP A 127 4.62 2.53 -19.29
C TRP A 127 3.36 1.73 -18.92
N ILE A 128 3.36 0.40 -19.08
CA ILE A 128 2.24 -0.47 -18.69
C ILE A 128 2.06 -0.42 -17.17
N ASN A 129 3.16 -0.51 -16.41
CA ASN A 129 3.14 -0.39 -14.96
C ASN A 129 2.58 0.96 -14.53
N GLU A 130 3.07 2.05 -15.13
CA GLU A 130 2.58 3.41 -14.85
C GLU A 130 1.08 3.55 -15.09
N TRP A 131 0.58 3.02 -16.20
CA TRP A 131 -0.83 3.17 -16.54
C TRP A 131 -1.75 2.24 -15.75
N VAL A 132 -1.32 1.01 -15.42
CA VAL A 132 -2.05 0.17 -14.47
C VAL A 132 -2.21 0.90 -13.14
N GLY A 133 -1.13 1.49 -12.63
CA GLY A 133 -1.19 2.32 -11.44
C GLY A 133 -2.20 3.47 -11.55
N LYS A 134 -2.13 4.24 -12.65
CA LYS A 134 -2.98 5.42 -12.86
C LYS A 134 -4.46 5.07 -12.98
N VAL A 135 -4.84 4.15 -13.87
CA VAL A 135 -6.26 3.87 -14.13
C VAL A 135 -6.94 3.26 -12.91
N SER A 136 -6.21 2.42 -12.16
CA SER A 136 -6.73 1.72 -11.00
C SER A 136 -6.98 2.62 -9.79
N THR A 137 -6.36 3.80 -9.72
CA THR A 137 -6.59 4.74 -8.60
C THR A 137 -7.56 5.88 -8.93
N ILE A 138 -8.03 5.98 -10.18
CA ILE A 138 -9.07 6.96 -10.57
C ILE A 138 -10.38 6.76 -9.79
N PRO A 139 -10.92 5.54 -9.61
CA PRO A 139 -12.18 5.34 -8.88
C PRO A 139 -12.15 5.84 -7.43
N ILE A 140 -10.98 5.83 -6.78
CA ILE A 140 -10.79 6.38 -5.43
C ILE A 140 -10.30 7.84 -5.42
N VAL A 141 -10.07 8.44 -6.60
CA VAL A 141 -9.62 9.83 -6.79
C VAL A 141 -8.38 10.11 -5.94
N PHE A 142 -7.39 9.20 -6.04
CA PHE A 142 -6.12 9.29 -5.35
C PHE A 142 -5.01 9.04 -6.37
N PRO A 143 -4.31 10.07 -6.87
CA PRO A 143 -3.46 9.89 -8.04
C PRO A 143 -2.30 8.95 -7.74
N PHE A 144 -1.96 8.13 -8.72
CA PHE A 144 -0.94 7.09 -8.57
C PHE A 144 0.43 7.63 -8.12
N SER A 145 0.81 8.84 -8.54
CA SER A 145 2.06 9.47 -8.11
C SER A 145 2.11 9.73 -6.59
N MET A 146 1.02 10.27 -6.03
CA MET A 146 0.87 10.43 -4.58
C MET A 146 0.83 9.07 -3.88
N ALA A 147 0.03 8.15 -4.41
CA ALA A 147 -0.13 6.83 -3.82
C ALA A 147 1.20 6.08 -3.72
N ARG A 148 2.00 6.08 -4.79
CA ARG A 148 3.34 5.47 -4.79
C ARG A 148 4.27 6.12 -3.77
N LEU A 149 4.35 7.46 -3.73
CA LEU A 149 5.27 8.13 -2.81
C LEU A 149 4.93 7.83 -1.35
N MET A 150 3.66 7.97 -0.97
CA MET A 150 3.23 7.70 0.41
C MET A 150 3.39 6.22 0.76
N HIS A 151 3.06 5.32 -0.16
CA HIS A 151 3.23 3.88 0.08
C HIS A 151 4.69 3.48 0.27
N LEU A 152 5.60 4.04 -0.53
CA LEU A 152 7.04 3.81 -0.34
C LEU A 152 7.51 4.41 0.99
N GLU A 153 7.11 5.63 1.33
CA GLU A 153 7.46 6.27 2.60
C GLU A 153 6.97 5.44 3.80
N HIS A 154 5.76 4.87 3.71
CA HIS A 154 5.24 3.92 4.69
C HIS A 154 6.14 2.68 4.83
N HIS A 155 6.65 2.11 3.73
CA HIS A 155 7.61 1.01 3.84
C HIS A 155 8.92 1.40 4.52
N TYR A 156 9.43 2.60 4.26
CA TYR A 156 10.69 3.10 4.83
C TYR A 156 10.54 3.46 6.32
N HIS A 157 9.40 4.02 6.71
CA HIS A 157 9.16 4.58 8.03
C HIS A 157 7.98 3.94 8.75
N CYS A 158 7.65 2.69 8.42
CA CYS A 158 6.48 1.99 8.94
C CYS A 158 6.36 2.11 10.47
N ASN A 159 5.19 2.56 10.93
CA ASN A 159 4.84 2.84 12.32
C ASN A 159 5.62 3.98 13.00
N ASP A 160 6.37 4.80 12.28
CA ASP A 160 6.94 6.05 12.81
C ASP A 160 5.83 7.12 13.00
N PRO A 161 5.64 7.68 14.21
CA PRO A 161 4.56 8.64 14.47
C PRO A 161 4.58 9.92 13.63
N GLN A 162 5.74 10.32 13.13
CA GLN A 162 5.92 11.57 12.39
C GLN A 162 6.06 11.34 10.89
N LYS A 163 6.78 10.28 10.52
CA LYS A 163 7.21 10.01 9.14
C LYS A 163 6.32 9.02 8.41
N ASP A 164 5.62 8.12 9.10
CA ASP A 164 4.71 7.20 8.43
C ASP A 164 3.44 7.95 7.98
N PRO A 165 3.17 8.06 6.66
CA PRO A 165 1.97 8.72 6.15
C PRO A 165 0.68 8.07 6.68
N ASP A 166 0.71 6.78 6.98
CA ASP A 166 -0.43 6.00 7.42
C ASP A 166 -0.56 5.97 8.96
N TYR A 167 0.31 6.71 9.68
CA TYR A 167 0.25 6.77 11.16
C TYR A 167 -1.09 7.31 11.67
N SER A 168 -1.69 8.24 10.93
CA SER A 168 -2.99 8.85 11.26
C SER A 168 -4.15 7.85 11.34
N ASP A 169 -4.02 6.64 10.78
CA ASP A 169 -5.06 5.60 10.81
C ASP A 169 -5.10 4.80 12.12
N GLU A 170 -4.15 5.07 13.03
CA GLU A 170 -4.36 5.23 14.48
C GLU A 170 -5.66 4.79 15.16
N ALA A 171 -5.93 3.51 15.49
CA ALA A 171 -7.14 3.21 16.27
C ALA A 171 -7.00 2.05 17.27
N PRO A 172 -7.71 2.08 18.42
CA PRO A 172 -7.61 1.06 19.45
C PRO A 172 -8.51 -0.18 19.20
N SER A 173 -9.42 -0.13 18.22
CA SER A 173 -10.28 -1.26 17.87
C SER A 173 -10.77 -1.18 16.43
N ALA A 174 -11.24 -2.30 15.87
CA ALA A 174 -11.69 -2.37 14.49
C ALA A 174 -12.85 -1.41 14.17
N LEU A 175 -13.83 -1.30 15.08
CA LEU A 175 -14.96 -0.38 14.91
C LEU A 175 -14.51 1.08 14.89
N LYS A 176 -13.60 1.45 15.81
CA LYS A 176 -13.02 2.79 15.86
C LYS A 176 -12.13 3.06 14.65
N ALA A 177 -11.41 2.07 14.12
CA ALA A 177 -10.64 2.19 12.89
C ALA A 177 -11.55 2.54 11.71
N TRP A 178 -12.65 1.79 11.52
CA TRP A 178 -13.64 2.07 10.48
C TRP A 178 -14.21 3.48 10.58
N TYR A 179 -14.65 3.89 11.78
CA TYR A 179 -15.12 5.26 12.02
C TYR A 179 -14.05 6.30 11.68
N LYS A 180 -12.80 6.06 12.12
CA LYS A 180 -11.69 6.99 11.92
C LYS A 180 -11.36 7.21 10.46
N THR A 181 -11.53 6.19 9.59
CA THR A 181 -11.33 6.37 8.14
C THR A 181 -12.21 7.49 7.57
N TRP A 182 -13.46 7.61 8.03
CA TRP A 182 -14.36 8.68 7.63
C TRP A 182 -14.02 9.99 8.34
N TYR A 183 -13.73 9.94 9.64
CA TYR A 183 -13.39 11.11 10.45
C TYR A 183 -12.14 11.84 9.94
N ASN A 184 -11.07 11.10 9.60
CA ASN A 184 -9.81 11.63 9.07
C ASN A 184 -9.95 12.37 7.73
N ARG A 185 -11.12 12.27 7.09
CA ARG A 185 -11.42 12.92 5.81
C ARG A 185 -12.36 14.12 5.95
N GLN A 186 -12.82 14.44 7.15
CA GLN A 186 -13.70 15.59 7.38
C GLN A 186 -12.89 16.89 7.37
N PRO A 187 -13.49 18.02 6.94
CA PRO A 187 -12.84 19.33 7.00
C PRO A 187 -12.34 19.66 8.40
N GLY A 188 -11.13 20.24 8.50
CA GLY A 188 -10.53 20.68 9.77
C GLY A 188 -9.91 19.57 10.63
N VAL A 189 -10.03 18.30 10.23
CA VAL A 189 -9.39 17.18 10.94
C VAL A 189 -7.97 16.97 10.41
N ASP A 190 -6.99 16.91 11.31
CA ASP A 190 -5.59 16.54 11.00
C ASP A 190 -5.46 15.03 10.71
N GLY A 191 -6.08 14.60 9.60
CA GLY A 191 -6.03 13.23 9.11
C GLY A 191 -4.97 13.01 8.03
N SER A 192 -5.09 11.89 7.31
CA SER A 192 -4.07 11.41 6.37
C SER A 192 -3.68 12.44 5.30
N ILE A 193 -4.62 13.27 4.83
CA ILE A 193 -4.30 14.28 3.79
C ILE A 193 -3.35 15.38 4.28
N HIS A 194 -3.41 15.74 5.57
CA HIS A 194 -2.52 16.74 6.16
C HIS A 194 -1.12 16.15 6.37
N ALA A 195 -1.03 14.90 6.85
CA ALA A 195 0.21 14.15 6.90
C ALA A 195 0.86 14.05 5.50
N TYR A 196 0.07 13.77 4.47
CA TYR A 196 0.60 13.60 3.10
C TYR A 196 1.15 14.92 2.56
N LYS A 197 0.44 16.03 2.76
CA LYS A 197 0.91 17.37 2.37
C LYS A 197 2.19 17.75 3.11
N ARG A 198 2.26 17.48 4.42
CA ARG A 198 3.45 17.73 5.25
C ARG A 198 4.65 16.95 4.74
N ILE A 199 4.53 15.63 4.62
CA ILE A 199 5.60 14.74 4.17
C ILE A 199 6.09 15.14 2.77
N LEU A 200 5.18 15.44 1.83
CA LEU A 200 5.59 15.89 0.49
C LEU A 200 6.29 17.24 0.49
N ALA A 201 5.87 18.17 1.35
CA ALA A 201 6.53 19.47 1.49
C ALA A 201 7.94 19.30 2.08
N GLU A 202 8.09 18.45 3.09
CA GLU A 202 9.39 18.11 3.71
C GLU A 202 10.31 17.37 2.73
N MET A 203 9.76 16.51 1.87
CA MET A 203 10.53 15.80 0.85
C MET A 203 11.16 16.77 -0.17
N GLY A 204 10.44 17.83 -0.56
CA GLY A 204 10.99 18.93 -1.38
C GLY A 204 11.46 18.54 -2.79
N THR A 205 11.05 17.37 -3.31
CA THR A 205 11.51 16.84 -4.62
C THR A 205 10.62 17.24 -5.79
N PRO A 206 11.14 17.22 -7.04
CA PRO A 206 10.32 17.38 -8.25
C PRO A 206 9.16 16.37 -8.35
N GLU A 207 9.38 15.14 -7.87
CA GLU A 207 8.39 14.06 -7.82
C GLU A 207 7.26 14.39 -6.84
N ALA A 208 7.58 14.92 -5.66
CA ALA A 208 6.60 15.39 -4.69
C ALA A 208 5.75 16.53 -5.25
N ALA A 209 6.38 17.52 -5.90
CA ALA A 209 5.67 18.60 -6.56
C ALA A 209 4.76 18.09 -7.70
N LYS A 210 5.21 17.09 -8.46
CA LYS A 210 4.39 16.42 -9.47
C LYS A 210 3.19 15.69 -8.85
N ALA A 211 3.38 14.98 -7.74
CA ALA A 211 2.29 14.30 -7.04
C ALA A 211 1.21 15.28 -6.54
N LEU A 212 1.60 16.45 -6.03
CA LEU A 212 0.66 17.52 -5.67
C LEU A 212 -0.11 18.03 -6.89
N ARG A 213 0.56 18.31 -8.01
CA ARG A 213 -0.10 18.75 -9.25
C ARG A 213 -1.05 17.70 -9.81
N ASP A 214 -0.64 16.44 -9.83
CA ASP A 214 -1.48 15.32 -10.29
C ASP A 214 -2.71 15.16 -9.38
N THR A 215 -2.56 15.40 -8.06
CA THR A 215 -3.68 15.40 -7.10
C THR A 215 -4.66 16.51 -7.39
N LEU A 216 -4.17 17.73 -7.58
CA LEU A 216 -5.01 18.87 -7.92
C LEU A 216 -5.79 18.62 -9.22
N LYS A 217 -5.10 18.17 -10.28
CA LYS A 217 -5.72 17.87 -11.57
C LYS A 217 -6.82 16.81 -11.46
N LEU A 218 -6.56 15.71 -10.76
CA LEU A 218 -7.52 14.62 -10.61
C LEU A 218 -8.73 15.06 -9.76
N GLN A 219 -8.50 15.85 -8.70
CA GLN A 219 -9.58 16.39 -7.87
C GLN A 219 -10.46 17.41 -8.63
N LEU A 220 -9.85 18.30 -9.41
CA LEU A 220 -10.58 19.24 -10.25
C LEU A 220 -11.38 18.52 -11.33
N LEU A 221 -10.80 17.52 -11.99
CA LEU A 221 -11.51 16.68 -12.96
C LEU A 221 -12.70 15.97 -12.30
N PHE A 222 -12.48 15.33 -11.15
CA PHE A 222 -13.53 14.68 -10.40
C PHE A 222 -14.68 15.64 -10.06
N MET A 223 -14.35 16.83 -9.52
CA MET A 223 -15.35 17.84 -9.19
C MET A 223 -16.10 18.34 -10.44
N ALA A 224 -15.39 18.58 -11.54
CA ALA A 224 -15.98 19.03 -12.79
C ALA A 224 -16.95 18.00 -13.36
N VAL A 225 -16.60 16.70 -13.34
CA VAL A 225 -17.49 15.62 -13.79
C VAL A 225 -18.71 15.51 -12.88
N LEU A 226 -18.52 15.51 -11.55
CA LEU A 226 -19.66 15.46 -10.62
C LEU A 226 -20.61 16.65 -10.82
N PHE A 227 -20.06 17.86 -10.97
CA PHE A 227 -20.84 19.07 -11.21
C PHE A 227 -21.60 19.00 -12.55
N ALA A 228 -20.93 18.61 -13.64
CA ALA A 228 -21.55 18.51 -14.95
C ALA A 228 -22.68 17.47 -14.96
N MET A 229 -22.46 16.29 -14.36
CA MET A 229 -23.50 15.26 -14.25
C MET A 229 -24.68 15.75 -13.39
N ALA A 230 -24.41 16.38 -12.24
CA ALA A 230 -25.45 16.91 -11.37
C ALA A 230 -26.26 18.03 -12.04
N TRP A 231 -25.59 18.95 -12.72
CA TRP A 231 -26.20 20.02 -13.51
C TRP A 231 -27.07 19.46 -14.64
N GLY A 232 -26.63 18.37 -15.26
CA GLY A 232 -27.36 17.65 -16.30
C GLY A 232 -28.54 16.80 -15.80
N GLY A 233 -28.83 16.79 -14.49
CA GLY A 233 -29.94 16.01 -13.90
C GLY A 233 -29.57 14.61 -13.42
N TYR A 234 -28.30 14.22 -13.46
CA TYR A 234 -27.81 12.89 -13.12
C TYR A 234 -27.01 12.85 -11.80
N ALA A 235 -27.46 13.62 -10.81
CA ALA A 235 -26.76 13.77 -9.54
C ALA A 235 -26.67 12.45 -8.76
N ILE A 236 -27.74 11.64 -8.80
CA ILE A 236 -27.81 10.36 -8.08
C ILE A 236 -26.89 9.32 -8.74
N GLU A 237 -26.83 9.31 -10.06
CA GLU A 237 -25.95 8.46 -10.86
C GLU A 237 -24.50 8.78 -10.56
N ALA A 238 -24.12 10.06 -10.60
CA ALA A 238 -22.77 10.49 -10.25
C ALA A 238 -22.42 10.14 -8.79
N ALA A 239 -23.38 10.29 -7.88
CA ALA A 239 -23.22 9.94 -6.48
C ALA A 239 -22.97 8.44 -6.29
N LEU A 240 -23.75 7.58 -6.96
CA LEU A 240 -23.68 6.13 -6.81
C LEU A 240 -22.61 5.46 -7.68
N ILE A 241 -22.17 6.06 -8.78
CA ILE A 241 -21.12 5.49 -9.64
C ILE A 241 -19.72 5.86 -9.14
N TRP A 242 -19.52 7.08 -8.61
CA TRP A 242 -18.18 7.58 -8.29
C TRP A 242 -18.04 8.15 -6.88
N TRP A 243 -18.91 9.08 -6.47
CA TRP A 243 -18.71 9.79 -5.20
C TRP A 243 -18.79 8.87 -3.98
N LEU A 244 -19.88 8.11 -3.82
CA LEU A 244 -20.07 7.22 -2.67
C LEU A 244 -19.13 6.01 -2.72
N PRO A 245 -18.94 5.31 -3.85
CA PRO A 245 -17.96 4.23 -3.96
C PRO A 245 -16.53 4.64 -3.60
N ARG A 246 -16.11 5.86 -3.92
CA ARG A 246 -14.82 6.40 -3.48
C ARG A 246 -14.67 6.37 -1.96
N HIS A 247 -15.72 6.76 -1.22
CA HIS A 247 -15.68 6.76 0.24
C HIS A 247 -15.60 5.32 0.78
N VAL A 248 -16.44 4.43 0.26
CA VAL A 248 -16.43 3.01 0.64
C VAL A 248 -15.05 2.38 0.37
N GLY A 249 -14.50 2.57 -0.83
CA GLY A 249 -13.20 2.04 -1.22
C GLY A 249 -12.07 2.56 -0.34
N LEU A 250 -12.00 3.88 -0.12
CA LEU A 250 -10.96 4.46 0.73
C LEU A 250 -11.06 3.96 2.18
N SER A 251 -12.26 3.86 2.75
CA SER A 251 -12.44 3.29 4.09
C SER A 251 -12.01 1.84 4.17
N TYR A 252 -12.38 1.03 3.18
CA TYR A 252 -12.01 -0.39 3.10
C TYR A 252 -10.49 -0.59 3.00
N ILE A 253 -9.84 0.20 2.15
CA ILE A 253 -8.39 0.17 1.96
C ILE A 253 -7.67 0.56 3.25
N ARG A 254 -8.04 1.68 3.86
CA ARG A 254 -7.44 2.17 5.12
C ARG A 254 -7.55 1.16 6.25
N PHE A 255 -8.69 0.48 6.33
CA PHE A 255 -8.88 -0.55 7.33
C PHE A 255 -7.94 -1.75 7.12
N TYR A 256 -7.93 -2.34 5.92
CA TYR A 256 -7.21 -3.58 5.67
C TYR A 256 -5.71 -3.41 5.39
N LEU A 257 -5.30 -2.25 4.91
CA LEU A 257 -3.90 -1.94 4.62
C LEU A 257 -3.26 -1.19 5.79
N SER A 258 -3.78 -0.02 6.14
CA SER A 258 -3.10 0.92 7.06
C SER A 258 -3.31 0.58 8.53
N TRP A 259 -4.46 -0.02 8.90
CA TRP A 259 -4.77 -0.34 10.30
C TRP A 259 -4.57 -1.82 10.65
N ALA A 260 -5.25 -2.75 9.96
CA ALA A 260 -5.31 -4.15 10.39
C ALA A 260 -3.96 -4.86 10.47
N PRO A 261 -3.02 -4.71 9.52
CA PRO A 261 -1.70 -5.33 9.58
C PRO A 261 -0.76 -4.65 10.58
N HIS A 262 -0.97 -3.37 10.88
CA HIS A 262 -0.06 -2.57 11.70
C HIS A 262 -0.55 -2.38 13.14
N HIS A 263 -1.75 -2.80 13.48
CA HIS A 263 -2.30 -2.63 14.84
C HIS A 263 -1.89 -3.77 15.79
N PRO A 264 -1.39 -3.48 17.00
CA PRO A 264 -0.97 -2.16 17.50
C PRO A 264 0.38 -1.74 16.91
N ARG A 265 0.56 -0.43 16.66
CA ARG A 265 1.72 0.13 15.94
C ARG A 265 2.80 0.68 16.88
N GLU A 266 2.40 1.14 18.06
CA GLU A 266 3.28 1.83 19.01
C GLU A 266 4.49 0.97 19.39
N GLY A 267 5.68 1.54 19.24
CA GLY A 267 6.95 0.88 19.56
C GLY A 267 7.34 -0.27 18.63
N ARG A 268 6.61 -0.51 17.54
CA ARG A 268 6.86 -1.62 16.61
C ARG A 268 7.33 -1.11 15.25
N THR A 269 8.57 -0.67 15.16
CA THR A 269 9.15 -0.14 13.90
C THR A 269 10.13 -1.10 13.24
N GLY A 270 10.54 -2.15 13.96
CA GLY A 270 11.45 -3.17 13.49
C GLY A 270 10.89 -4.01 12.35
N ARG A 271 11.83 -4.55 11.54
CA ARG A 271 11.55 -5.28 10.29
C ARG A 271 10.55 -6.44 10.41
N TYR A 272 10.52 -7.14 11.55
CA TYR A 272 9.67 -8.31 11.78
C TYR A 272 8.50 -8.04 12.74
N GLU A 273 8.36 -6.81 13.25
CA GLU A 273 7.35 -6.41 14.24
C GLU A 273 6.39 -5.35 13.72
N ASN A 274 6.80 -4.56 12.72
CA ASN A 274 6.01 -3.45 12.19
C ASN A 274 4.71 -3.87 11.49
N THR A 275 4.63 -5.14 11.11
CA THR A 275 3.49 -5.71 10.40
C THR A 275 3.22 -7.11 10.95
N LYS A 276 1.98 -7.38 11.37
CA LYS A 276 1.58 -8.69 11.87
C LYS A 276 0.91 -9.54 10.81
N VAL A 277 0.87 -10.84 11.07
CA VAL A 277 0.01 -11.79 10.37
C VAL A 277 -1.32 -11.86 11.12
N PHE A 278 -2.45 -11.85 10.40
CA PHE A 278 -3.77 -11.92 11.03
C PHE A 278 -4.76 -12.72 10.18
N LYS A 279 -5.83 -13.19 10.82
CA LYS A 279 -6.96 -13.84 10.14
C LYS A 279 -8.12 -12.88 9.96
N SER A 280 -8.50 -12.62 8.71
CA SER A 280 -9.68 -11.84 8.38
C SER A 280 -10.94 -12.69 8.46
N ARG A 281 -12.02 -12.13 9.02
CA ARG A 281 -13.36 -12.76 9.00
C ARG A 281 -13.94 -12.85 7.58
N LEU A 282 -13.49 -11.99 6.67
CA LEU A 282 -13.87 -12.02 5.26
C LEU A 282 -12.91 -12.89 4.41
N GLY A 283 -11.89 -13.48 5.05
CA GLY A 283 -10.88 -14.28 4.39
C GLY A 283 -9.85 -13.47 3.60
N HIS A 284 -8.89 -14.19 3.02
CA HIS A 284 -7.69 -13.64 2.39
C HIS A 284 -7.96 -12.76 1.17
N VAL A 285 -8.91 -13.17 0.31
CA VAL A 285 -9.20 -12.45 -0.94
C VAL A 285 -9.89 -11.13 -0.63
N LEU A 286 -10.92 -11.14 0.22
CA LEU A 286 -11.65 -9.93 0.57
C LEU A 286 -10.81 -9.00 1.45
N SER A 287 -9.85 -9.51 2.24
CA SER A 287 -8.85 -8.65 2.89
C SER A 287 -7.79 -8.09 1.92
N MET A 288 -7.97 -8.24 0.61
CA MET A 288 -7.03 -7.79 -0.43
C MET A 288 -5.65 -8.46 -0.35
N GLY A 289 -5.54 -9.64 0.26
CA GLY A 289 -4.28 -10.33 0.51
C GLY A 289 -3.56 -9.89 1.79
N MET A 290 -4.17 -9.01 2.58
CA MET A 290 -3.47 -8.35 3.70
C MET A 290 -3.27 -9.25 4.93
N GLU A 291 -3.91 -10.43 5.01
CA GLU A 291 -3.66 -11.39 6.10
C GLU A 291 -2.16 -11.74 6.26
N THR A 292 -1.41 -11.70 5.16
CA THR A 292 0.03 -12.01 5.09
C THR A 292 0.87 -10.78 4.68
N HIS A 293 0.42 -9.57 4.98
CA HIS A 293 1.08 -8.33 4.57
C HIS A 293 2.52 -8.19 5.10
N LEU A 294 2.87 -8.87 6.19
CA LEU A 294 4.26 -8.97 6.65
C LEU A 294 5.22 -9.42 5.53
N VAL A 295 4.83 -10.42 4.72
CA VAL A 295 5.66 -10.91 3.62
C VAL A 295 5.90 -9.82 2.58
N HIS A 296 4.89 -9.00 2.34
CA HIS A 296 4.98 -7.84 1.45
C HIS A 296 5.97 -6.80 2.00
N HIS A 297 5.92 -6.46 3.30
CA HIS A 297 6.92 -5.58 3.92
C HIS A 297 8.34 -6.13 3.87
N LEU A 298 8.50 -7.45 4.02
CA LEU A 298 9.82 -8.08 3.96
C LEU A 298 10.35 -8.14 2.52
N TYR A 299 9.48 -8.44 1.55
CA TYR A 299 9.82 -8.71 0.16
C TYR A 299 8.75 -8.15 -0.79
N PRO A 300 8.73 -6.83 -1.04
CA PRO A 300 7.68 -6.20 -1.85
C PRO A 300 7.69 -6.62 -3.32
N ASN A 301 8.76 -7.29 -3.77
CA ASN A 301 8.86 -7.88 -5.12
C ASN A 301 8.13 -9.24 -5.25
N ILE A 302 7.60 -9.79 -4.16
CA ILE A 302 6.67 -10.93 -4.20
C ILE A 302 5.28 -10.36 -4.51
N PRO A 303 4.67 -10.71 -5.64
CA PRO A 303 3.36 -10.16 -5.99
C PRO A 303 2.30 -10.55 -4.97
N ASN A 304 1.33 -9.66 -4.71
CA ASN A 304 0.31 -9.84 -3.69
C ASN A 304 -0.40 -11.21 -3.76
N HIS A 305 -0.72 -11.69 -4.97
CA HIS A 305 -1.39 -12.99 -5.18
C HIS A 305 -0.55 -14.21 -4.77
N ARG A 306 0.76 -14.05 -4.53
CA ARG A 306 1.68 -15.11 -4.09
C ARG A 306 2.12 -14.96 -2.63
N THR A 307 1.75 -13.86 -1.96
CA THR A 307 2.20 -13.57 -0.58
C THR A 307 1.76 -14.64 0.41
N LYS A 308 0.56 -15.21 0.23
CA LYS A 308 0.07 -16.30 1.08
C LYS A 308 0.89 -17.59 0.93
N GLU A 309 1.19 -17.99 -0.29
CA GLU A 309 2.02 -19.17 -0.57
C GLU A 309 3.44 -18.97 -0.01
N ALA A 310 4.00 -17.78 -0.26
CA ALA A 310 5.30 -17.38 0.26
C ALA A 310 5.33 -17.37 1.79
N TYR A 311 4.25 -16.91 2.43
CA TYR A 311 4.13 -16.92 3.89
C TYR A 311 4.24 -18.33 4.44
N PHE A 312 3.49 -19.31 3.92
CA PHE A 312 3.56 -20.68 4.42
C PHE A 312 4.93 -21.32 4.22
N ALA A 313 5.63 -20.99 3.12
CA ALA A 313 7.00 -21.44 2.90
C ALA A 313 8.00 -20.77 3.86
N LEU A 314 7.79 -19.50 4.22
CA LEU A 314 8.63 -18.73 5.14
C LEU A 314 8.31 -18.97 6.62
N LYS A 315 7.12 -19.50 6.93
CA LYS A 315 6.58 -19.62 8.31
C LYS A 315 7.57 -20.22 9.31
N PRO A 316 8.30 -21.31 9.02
CA PRO A 316 9.26 -21.88 9.98
C PRO A 316 10.44 -20.94 10.30
N ILE A 317 10.86 -20.13 9.33
CA ILE A 317 11.96 -19.16 9.49
C ILE A 317 11.45 -17.93 10.24
N LEU A 318 10.25 -17.46 9.91
CA LEU A 318 9.61 -16.32 10.59
C LEU A 318 9.35 -16.61 12.07
N ALA A 319 8.90 -17.83 12.41
CA ALA A 319 8.74 -18.24 13.80
C ALA A 319 10.07 -18.19 14.58
N GLN A 320 11.17 -18.62 13.98
CA GLN A 320 12.51 -18.50 14.58
C GLN A 320 12.96 -17.05 14.75
N ARG A 321 12.45 -16.12 13.94
CA ARG A 321 12.69 -14.67 14.05
C ARG A 321 11.75 -13.97 15.06
N GLY A 322 10.96 -14.72 15.81
CA GLY A 322 10.03 -14.18 16.81
C GLY A 322 8.74 -13.60 16.23
N VAL A 323 8.43 -13.86 14.96
CA VAL A 323 7.13 -13.47 14.38
C VAL A 323 6.03 -14.36 14.95
N ASP A 324 4.95 -13.77 15.43
CA ASP A 324 3.73 -14.52 15.75
C ASP A 324 3.09 -15.06 14.47
N THR A 325 3.09 -16.39 14.35
CA THR A 325 2.57 -17.12 13.18
C THR A 325 1.38 -18.02 13.54
N SER A 326 0.79 -17.83 14.73
CA SER A 326 -0.32 -18.64 15.24
C SER A 326 -1.67 -18.36 14.56
N SER A 327 -1.81 -17.20 13.91
CA SER A 327 -3.08 -16.72 13.36
C SER A 327 -3.51 -17.40 12.05
N LEU A 328 -2.61 -18.08 11.34
CA LEU A 328 -2.85 -18.71 10.03
C LEU A 328 -2.35 -20.14 9.90
#